data_AF-A0A1G0F7B1-F1
#
_entry.id   AF-A0A1G0F7B1-F1
#
_cell.length_a   1.000
_cell.length_b   1.000
_cell.length_c   1.000
_cell.angle_alpha   90.00
_cell.angle_beta   90.00
_cell.angle_gamma   90.00
#
_symmetry.space_group_name_H-M   'P 1'
#
loop_
_entity.id
_entity.type
_entity.pdbx_description
1 polymer ?
#
loop_
_entity_poly.entity_id
_entity_poly.type
_entity_poly.pdbx_seq_one_letter_code
_entity_poly.pdbx_strand_id
1 'polypeptide(L)'
;MMKELNYMFDDKQYHRVMTPGFSRVSFGGFVGFVFVVSLIYFLVLGPEHTFLSLSSLLHWIDKLSSKERLAMISFVPVYLSFMIFGGGIFGGLLGHYIQKHIFHRHHKS
;
A
#
# COMPACT_ATOMS: atom_id res chain seq x y z
N MET A 1 54.67 -17.83 12.74
CA MET A 1 53.53 -17.93 13.68
C MET A 1 52.59 -16.71 13.57
N MET A 2 52.32 -16.24 12.33
CA MET A 2 51.56 -15.01 12.01
C MET A 2 50.65 -15.21 10.78
N LYS A 3 50.25 -16.45 10.45
CA LYS A 3 49.48 -16.74 9.22
C LYS A 3 48.05 -17.25 9.46
N GLU A 4 47.68 -17.62 10.68
CA GLU A 4 46.34 -18.19 10.94
C GLU A 4 45.29 -17.18 11.43
N LEU A 5 45.69 -15.98 11.85
CA LEU A 5 44.72 -14.98 12.34
C LEU A 5 44.03 -14.17 11.24
N ASN A 6 44.49 -14.24 9.99
CA ASN A 6 43.87 -13.49 8.88
C ASN A 6 42.74 -14.24 8.18
N TYR A 7 42.58 -15.55 8.39
CA TYR A 7 41.48 -16.31 7.78
C TYR A 7 40.17 -16.24 8.58
N MET A 8 40.22 -15.86 9.86
CA MET A 8 39.02 -15.78 10.71
C MET A 8 38.26 -14.45 10.62
N PHE A 9 38.83 -13.44 9.95
CA PHE A 9 38.19 -12.13 9.79
C PHE A 9 37.43 -11.97 8.46
N ASP A 10 37.59 -12.90 7.51
CA ASP A 10 36.98 -12.79 6.18
C ASP A 10 35.58 -13.43 6.13
N ASP A 11 35.34 -14.53 6.86
CA ASP A 11 34.03 -15.23 6.85
C ASP A 11 32.88 -14.43 7.47
N LYS A 12 33.16 -13.47 8.35
CA LYS A 12 32.11 -12.64 8.97
C LYS A 12 31.65 -11.48 8.10
N GLN A 13 32.42 -11.09 7.08
CA GLN A 13 31.99 -10.03 6.17
C GLN A 13 31.19 -10.58 4.99
N TYR A 14 31.51 -11.76 4.46
CA TYR A 14 30.77 -12.30 3.31
C TYR A 14 29.31 -12.65 3.57
N HIS A 15 28.95 -13.02 4.81
CA HIS A 15 27.54 -13.25 5.16
C HIS A 15 26.70 -11.97 5.29
N ARG A 16 27.32 -10.78 5.27
CA ARG A 16 26.59 -9.51 5.37
C ARG A 16 26.33 -8.84 4.01
N VAL A 17 26.89 -9.37 2.92
CA VAL A 17 26.81 -8.74 1.58
C VAL A 17 25.92 -9.50 0.59
N MET A 18 25.49 -10.74 0.90
CA MET A 18 24.61 -11.52 0.03
C MET A 18 23.20 -11.73 0.62
N THR A 19 22.42 -10.66 0.63
CA THR A 19 21.05 -10.68 0.08
C THR A 19 20.66 -9.25 -0.30
N PRO A 20 20.70 -8.86 -1.57
CA PRO A 20 19.86 -7.76 -2.07
C PRO A 20 18.42 -8.29 -2.14
N GLY A 21 17.85 -8.54 -0.96
CA GLY A 21 16.61 -9.27 -0.81
C GLY A 21 15.43 -8.32 -0.81
N PHE A 22 14.84 -8.14 -1.97
CA PHE A 22 13.49 -7.62 -2.22
C PHE A 22 12.37 -8.43 -1.49
N SER A 23 12.62 -9.03 -0.33
CA SER A 23 11.82 -10.14 0.22
C SER A 23 11.64 -10.07 1.73
N ARG A 24 11.18 -8.91 2.23
CA ARG A 24 10.22 -8.86 3.34
C ARG A 24 9.30 -7.69 3.10
N VAL A 25 8.43 -7.80 2.09
CA VAL A 25 7.16 -7.07 2.19
C VAL A 25 6.59 -7.48 3.55
N SER A 26 6.54 -6.52 4.48
CA SER A 26 6.05 -6.74 5.84
C SER A 26 4.69 -7.42 5.71
N PHE A 27 4.52 -8.64 6.21
CA PHE A 27 3.28 -9.41 6.02
C PHE A 27 2.03 -8.58 6.39
N GLY A 28 2.10 -7.83 7.49
CA GLY A 28 1.05 -6.89 7.89
C GLY A 28 0.87 -5.71 6.94
N GLY A 29 1.94 -5.21 6.32
CA GLY A 29 1.84 -4.21 5.25
C GLY A 29 1.15 -4.75 4.00
N PHE A 30 1.46 -5.99 3.59
CA PHE A 30 0.75 -6.64 2.49
C PHE A 30 -0.74 -6.86 2.82
N VAL A 31 -1.06 -7.37 4.00
CA VAL A 31 -2.44 -7.56 4.47
C VAL A 31 -3.19 -6.23 4.53
N GLY A 32 -2.55 -5.17 5.07
CA GLY A 32 -3.14 -3.83 5.13
C GLY A 32 -3.38 -3.23 3.75
N PHE A 33 -2.44 -3.42 2.81
CA PHE A 33 -2.62 -3.03 1.40
C PHE A 33 -3.84 -3.73 0.79
N VAL A 34 -3.91 -5.07 0.87
CA VAL A 34 -5.01 -5.86 0.31
C VAL A 34 -6.35 -5.47 0.94
N PHE A 35 -6.38 -5.26 2.26
CA PHE A 35 -7.58 -4.83 2.97
C PHE A 35 -8.09 -3.47 2.48
N VAL A 36 -7.21 -2.46 2.38
CA VAL A 36 -7.61 -1.11 1.96
C VAL A 36 -7.99 -1.08 0.48
N VAL A 37 -7.30 -1.82 -0.39
CA VAL A 37 -7.70 -1.98 -1.80
C VAL A 37 -9.08 -2.65 -1.90
N SER A 38 -9.34 -3.66 -1.09
CA SER A 38 -10.66 -4.31 -1.04
C SER A 38 -11.76 -3.36 -0.55
N LEU A 39 -11.45 -2.52 0.44
CA LEU A 39 -12.36 -1.49 0.94
C LEU A 39 -12.65 -0.42 -0.13
N ILE A 40 -11.63 0.04 -0.85
CA ILE A 40 -11.79 0.99 -1.97
C ILE A 40 -12.62 0.36 -3.08
N TYR A 41 -12.37 -0.90 -3.42
CA TYR A 41 -13.19 -1.61 -4.39
C TYR A 41 -14.66 -1.61 -3.98
N PHE A 42 -14.94 -1.92 -2.71
CA PHE A 42 -16.29 -1.88 -2.16
C PHE A 42 -16.91 -0.48 -2.11
N LEU A 43 -16.11 0.58 -1.93
CA LEU A 43 -16.60 1.96 -1.96
C LEU A 43 -16.88 2.43 -3.39
N VAL A 44 -16.02 2.08 -4.34
CA VAL A 44 -16.11 2.48 -5.75
C VAL A 44 -17.24 1.74 -6.47
N LEU A 45 -17.35 0.43 -6.24
CA LEU A 45 -18.34 -0.47 -6.87
C LEU A 45 -19.50 -0.85 -5.94
N GLY A 46 -19.54 -0.25 -4.75
CA GLY A 46 -20.61 -0.45 -3.79
C GLY A 46 -21.97 -0.03 -4.33
N PRO A 47 -23.05 -0.38 -3.62
CA PRO A 47 -24.40 -0.06 -4.03
C PRO A 47 -24.57 1.45 -4.29
N GLU A 48 -25.45 1.78 -5.23
CA GLU A 48 -25.65 3.14 -5.77
C GLU A 48 -25.99 4.21 -4.72
N HIS A 49 -26.35 3.79 -3.50
CA HIS A 49 -26.65 4.68 -2.37
C HIS A 49 -25.42 5.15 -1.61
N THR A 50 -24.23 4.64 -1.91
CA THR A 50 -22.99 5.12 -1.31
C THR A 50 -22.55 6.39 -2.04
N PHE A 51 -22.52 7.52 -1.35
CA PHE A 51 -22.19 8.85 -1.90
C PHE A 51 -20.81 8.91 -2.61
N LEU A 52 -19.93 7.97 -2.30
CA LEU A 52 -18.58 7.81 -2.84
C LEU A 52 -18.49 6.81 -4.00
N SER A 53 -19.61 6.23 -4.43
CA SER A 53 -19.64 5.26 -5.53
C SER A 53 -19.38 5.95 -6.87
N LEU A 54 -18.81 5.19 -7.80
CA LEU A 54 -18.59 5.68 -9.17
C LEU A 54 -19.90 6.05 -9.85
N SER A 55 -20.99 5.30 -9.58
CA SER A 55 -22.31 5.58 -10.16
C SER A 55 -22.88 6.90 -9.67
N SER A 56 -22.80 7.19 -8.36
CA SER A 56 -23.24 8.48 -7.82
C SER A 56 -22.44 9.65 -8.40
N LEU A 57 -21.13 9.47 -8.59
CA LEU A 57 -20.25 10.48 -9.18
C LEU A 57 -20.60 10.73 -10.65
N LEU A 58 -20.83 9.68 -11.45
CA LEU A 58 -21.27 9.82 -12.84
C LEU A 58 -22.64 10.47 -12.95
N HIS A 59 -23.58 10.12 -12.06
CA HIS A 59 -24.90 10.75 -12.01
C HIS A 59 -24.83 12.24 -11.65
N TRP A 60 -23.87 12.64 -10.80
CA TRP A 60 -23.59 14.05 -10.53
C TRP A 60 -23.02 14.77 -11.75
N ILE A 61 -22.09 14.13 -12.44
CA ILE A 61 -21.45 14.66 -13.66
C ILE A 61 -22.50 14.91 -14.75
N ASP A 62 -23.51 14.04 -14.88
CA ASP A 62 -24.53 14.19 -15.92
C ASP A 62 -25.49 15.37 -15.67
N LYS A 63 -25.52 15.93 -14.45
CA LYS A 63 -26.28 17.15 -14.12
C LYS A 63 -25.53 18.45 -14.48
N LEU A 64 -24.27 18.37 -14.90
CA LEU A 64 -23.44 19.54 -15.21
C LEU A 64 -23.64 19.98 -16.67
N SER A 65 -23.23 21.22 -16.98
CA SER A 65 -23.25 21.72 -18.35
C SER A 65 -22.27 20.95 -19.23
N SER A 66 -22.50 20.89 -20.56
CA SER A 66 -21.68 20.09 -21.49
C SER A 66 -20.18 20.36 -21.43
N LYS A 67 -19.78 21.60 -21.10
CA LYS A 67 -18.36 21.99 -20.95
C LYS A 67 -17.75 21.47 -19.66
N GLU A 68 -18.48 21.59 -18.55
CA GLU A 68 -18.05 21.09 -17.22
C GLU A 68 -18.06 19.57 -17.17
N ARG A 69 -19.02 18.93 -17.84
CA ARG A 69 -19.12 17.48 -17.96
C ARG A 69 -17.86 16.88 -18.57
N LEU A 70 -17.36 17.49 -19.65
CA LEU A 70 -16.17 17.00 -20.34
C LEU A 70 -14.90 17.13 -19.47
N ALA A 71 -14.79 18.22 -18.73
CA ALA A 71 -13.72 18.41 -17.76
C ALA A 71 -13.82 17.40 -16.62
N MET A 72 -15.00 17.18 -16.05
CA MET A 72 -15.16 16.22 -14.95
C MET A 72 -14.89 14.77 -15.37
N ILE A 73 -15.30 14.37 -16.57
CA ILE A 73 -15.01 13.03 -17.10
C ILE A 73 -13.50 12.80 -17.21
N SER A 74 -12.71 13.80 -17.59
CA SER A 74 -11.25 13.66 -17.67
C SER A 74 -10.57 13.59 -16.28
N PHE A 75 -11.24 14.06 -15.22
CA PHE A 75 -10.77 13.91 -13.84
C PHE A 75 -11.10 12.54 -13.21
N VAL A 76 -12.06 11.78 -13.75
CA VAL A 76 -12.43 10.46 -13.21
C VAL A 76 -11.25 9.49 -13.13
N PRO A 77 -10.40 9.32 -14.17
CA PRO A 77 -9.23 8.44 -14.09
C PRO A 77 -8.21 8.92 -13.04
N VAL A 78 -8.05 10.23 -12.87
CA VAL A 78 -7.15 10.82 -11.87
C VAL A 78 -7.65 10.53 -10.47
N TYR A 79 -8.95 10.69 -10.23
CA TYR A 79 -9.59 10.35 -8.97
C TYR A 79 -9.43 8.86 -8.62
N LEU A 80 -9.69 7.97 -9.58
CA LEU A 80 -9.53 6.52 -9.38
C LEU A 80 -8.07 6.15 -9.10
N SER A 81 -7.12 6.77 -9.80
CA SER A 81 -5.70 6.57 -9.55
C SER A 81 -5.32 7.00 -8.13
N PHE A 82 -5.77 8.18 -7.69
CA PHE A 82 -5.53 8.66 -6.33
C PHE A 82 -6.12 7.72 -5.27
N MET A 83 -7.33 7.22 -5.49
CA MET A 83 -7.97 6.26 -4.58
C MET A 83 -7.14 4.97 -4.49
N ILE A 84 -6.81 4.34 -5.62
CA ILE A 84 -6.11 3.05 -5.66
C ILE A 84 -4.68 3.18 -5.13
N PHE A 85 -3.89 4.10 -5.67
CA PHE A 85 -2.48 4.26 -5.29
C PHE A 85 -2.33 4.87 -3.89
N GLY A 86 -3.11 5.91 -3.59
CA GLY A 86 -3.08 6.57 -2.28
C GLY A 86 -3.55 5.63 -1.17
N GLY A 87 -4.67 4.92 -1.39
CA GLY A 87 -5.16 3.93 -0.46
C GLY A 87 -4.23 2.73 -0.30
N GLY A 88 -3.62 2.26 -1.38
CA GLY A 88 -2.63 1.19 -1.32
C GLY A 88 -1.43 1.56 -0.45
N ILE A 89 -0.83 2.74 -0.68
CA ILE A 89 0.29 3.24 0.12
C ILE A 89 -0.14 3.38 1.59
N PHE A 90 -1.30 3.98 1.84
CA PHE A 90 -1.83 4.16 3.19
C PHE A 90 -2.06 2.83 3.91
N GLY A 91 -2.71 1.86 3.25
CA GLY A 91 -2.96 0.53 3.80
C GLY A 91 -1.67 -0.24 4.08
N GLY A 92 -0.67 -0.11 3.21
CA GLY A 92 0.65 -0.69 3.42
C GLY A 92 1.36 -0.13 4.66
N LEU A 93 1.37 1.19 4.82
CA LEU A 93 1.96 1.86 5.97
C LEU A 93 1.22 1.53 7.27
N LEU A 94 -0.12 1.59 7.26
CA LEU A 94 -0.96 1.28 8.41
C LEU A 94 -0.77 -0.17 8.85
N GLY A 95 -0.80 -1.11 7.91
CA GLY A 95 -0.60 -2.52 8.18
C GLY A 95 0.80 -2.83 8.73
N HIS A 96 1.84 -2.16 8.23
CA HIS A 96 3.17 -2.25 8.78
C HIS A 96 3.24 -1.71 10.22
N TYR A 97 2.60 -0.57 10.49
CA TYR A 97 2.56 0.04 11.82
C TYR A 97 1.85 -0.86 12.84
N ILE A 98 0.69 -1.42 12.47
CA ILE A 98 -0.08 -2.35 13.30
C ILE A 98 0.76 -3.60 13.60
N GLN A 99 1.38 -4.19 12.59
CA GLN A 99 2.25 -5.35 12.77
C GLN A 99 3.38 -5.02 13.76
N LYS A 100 4.04 -3.87 13.58
CA LYS A 100 5.10 -3.44 14.50
C LYS A 100 4.58 -3.34 15.94
N HIS A 101 3.41 -2.77 16.17
CA HIS A 101 2.84 -2.64 17.52
C HIS A 101 2.48 -3.99 18.18
N ILE A 102 1.92 -4.92 17.43
CA ILE A 102 1.50 -6.23 17.95
C ILE A 102 2.72 -7.09 18.31
N PHE A 103 3.70 -7.19 17.40
CA PHE A 103 4.87 -8.03 17.61
C PHE A 103 5.85 -7.44 18.64
N HIS A 104 5.90 -6.12 18.83
CA HIS A 104 6.78 -5.50 19.82
C HIS A 104 6.26 -5.65 21.27
N ARG A 105 4.94 -5.86 21.47
CA ARG A 105 4.38 -6.16 22.80
C ARG A 105 4.64 -7.60 23.24
N HIS A 106 4.65 -8.56 22.31
CA HIS A 106 4.87 -9.97 22.65
C HIS A 106 6.31 -10.33 23.04
N HIS A 107 7.29 -9.48 22.72
CA HIS A 107 8.70 -9.76 23.04
C HIS A 107 9.16 -9.18 24.39
N LYS A 108 8.28 -8.47 25.11
CA LYS A 108 8.54 -7.85 26.42
C LYS A 108 7.75 -8.48 27.58
N SER A 109 6.93 -9.49 27.29
CA SER A 109 6.25 -10.32 28.30
C SER A 109 6.97 -11.64 28.45
#